data_AF-A0A174DQM3-F1
#
_entry.id   AF-A0A174DQM3-F1
#
_cell.length_a   1.000
_cell.length_b   1.000
_cell.length_c   1.000
_cell.angle_alpha   90.00
_cell.angle_beta   90.00
_cell.angle_gamma   90.00
#
_symmetry.space_group_name_H-M   'P 1'
#
loop_
_entity.id
_entity.type
_entity.pdbx_description
1 polymer ?
#
loop_
_entity_poly.entity_id
_entity_poly.type
_entity_poly.pdbx_seq_one_letter_code
_entity_poly.pdbx_strand_id
1 'polypeptide(L)' 'MRMLGVPVKGDPVVISGESGAVGMGLIAAIMETDEYKELREAIGLDRFSQVLMFSTEGNTDPMKFRKVLWDGEYPTA' A
#
# COMPACT_ATOMS: atom_id res chain seq x y z
N MET A 1 1.89 -3.59 2.47
CA MET A 1 1.50 -4.30 3.71
C MET A 1 1.44 -3.37 4.93
N ARG A 2 2.52 -2.65 5.28
CA ARG A 2 2.58 -1.80 6.49
C ARG A 2 1.50 -0.72 6.57
N MET A 3 1.27 0.04 5.51
CA MET A 3 0.25 1.10 5.48
C MET A 3 -1.17 0.60 5.78
N LEU A 4 -1.50 -0.65 5.41
CA LEU A 4 -2.81 -1.25 5.65
C LEU A 4 -2.89 -1.91 7.05
N GLY A 5 -1.82 -2.57 7.48
CA GLY A 5 -1.76 -3.27 8.77
C GLY A 5 -1.47 -2.37 9.97
N VAL A 6 -0.86 -1.21 9.74
CA VAL A 6 -0.54 -0.17 10.74
C VAL A 6 -0.90 1.20 10.15
N PRO A 7 -2.20 1.49 9.97
CA PRO A 7 -2.64 2.66 9.24
C PRO A 7 -2.51 3.94 10.07
N VAL A 8 -2.69 5.09 9.41
CA VAL A 8 -2.80 6.38 10.08
C VAL A 8 -4.02 6.41 11.01
N LYS A 9 -3.96 7.24 12.06
CA LYS A 9 -4.99 7.28 13.10
C LYS A 9 -6.36 7.60 12.51
N GLY A 10 -7.32 6.71 12.73
CA GLY A 10 -8.72 6.86 12.31
C GLY A 10 -9.10 5.92 11.17
N ASP A 11 -8.12 5.46 10.40
CA ASP A 11 -8.35 4.51 9.31
C ASP A 11 -8.48 3.07 9.84
N PRO A 12 -9.31 2.23 9.22
CA PRO A 12 -9.47 0.84 9.61
C PRO A 12 -8.20 0.03 9.32
N VAL A 13 -7.86 -0.88 10.23
CA VAL A 13 -6.78 -1.85 10.01
C VAL A 13 -7.25 -2.91 9.01
N VAL A 14 -6.43 -3.18 7.99
CA VAL A 14 -6.65 -4.24 7.01
C VAL A 14 -5.44 -5.18 6.99
N ILE A 15 -5.67 -6.45 7.30
CA ILE A 15 -4.65 -7.50 7.13
C ILE A 15 -4.60 -7.84 5.65
N SER A 16 -3.52 -7.42 5.00
CA SER A 16 -3.32 -7.56 3.56
C SER A 16 -1.92 -8.10 3.30
N GLY A 17 -1.85 -9.30 2.72
CA GLY A 17 -0.60 -9.97 2.36
C GLY A 17 0.15 -9.26 1.24
N GLU A 18 1.25 -9.84 0.78
CA GLU A 18 2.14 -9.24 -0.22
C GLU A 18 1.37 -8.90 -1.51
N SER A 19 0.68 -9.89 -2.08
CA SER A 19 -0.05 -9.73 -3.34
C SER A 19 -1.30 -8.89 -3.16
N GLY A 20 -1.94 -8.96 -1.98
CA GLY A 20 -3.12 -8.17 -1.64
C GLY A 20 -2.82 -6.68 -1.48
N ALA A 21 -1.64 -6.36 -0.92
CA ALA A 21 -1.29 -4.98 -0.58
C ALA A 21 -0.56 -4.22 -1.69
N VAL A 22 -0.23 -4.88 -2.81
CA VAL A 22 0.54 -4.28 -3.91
C VAL A 22 -0.16 -3.05 -4.51
N GLY A 23 -1.50 -3.07 -4.58
CA GLY A 23 -2.29 -1.94 -5.06
C GLY A 23 -2.09 -0.69 -4.20
N MET A 24 -2.09 -0.83 -2.88
CA MET A 24 -1.85 0.30 -1.96
C MET A 24 -0.41 0.79 -2.07
N GLY A 25 0.55 -0.14 -2.21
CA GLY A 25 1.95 0.22 -2.44
C GLY A 25 2.14 1.05 -3.71
N LEU A 26 1.47 0.68 -4.80
CA LEU A 26 1.50 1.43 -6.06
C LEU A 26 0.90 2.84 -5.90
N ILE A 27 -0.26 2.96 -5.26
CA ILE A 27 -0.89 4.27 -5.02
C ILE A 27 0.03 5.17 -4.21
N ALA A 28 0.64 4.66 -3.13
CA ALA A 28 1.57 5.45 -2.32
C ALA A 28 2.80 5.88 -3.13
N ALA A 29 3.43 4.97 -3.89
CA ALA A 29 4.58 5.30 -4.73
C ALA A 29 4.27 6.44 -5.71
N ILE A 30 3.10 6.39 -6.37
CA ILE A 30 2.66 7.42 -7.33
C ILE A 30 2.34 8.76 -6.65
N MET A 31 1.82 8.73 -5.42
CA MET A 31 1.27 9.92 -4.76
C MET A 31 2.24 10.62 -3.81
N GLU A 32 3.22 9.92 -3.24
CA GLU A 32 4.11 10.46 -2.21
C GLU A 32 5.33 11.21 -2.79
N THR A 33 5.67 10.98 -4.06
CA THR A 33 6.80 11.63 -4.73
C THR A 33 6.40 12.19 -6.10
N ASP A 34 7.24 13.05 -6.67
CA ASP A 34 7.08 13.54 -8.04
C ASP A 34 7.81 12.68 -9.09
N GLU A 35 8.47 11.59 -8.69
CA GLU A 35 9.15 10.65 -9.61
C GLU A 35 8.18 10.10 -10.67
N TYR A 36 6.92 9.88 -10.28
CA TYR A 36 5.86 9.34 -11.15
C TYR A 36 4.80 10.37 -11.54
N LYS A 37 5.14 11.67 -11.53
CA LYS A 37 4.19 12.74 -11.84
C LYS A 37 3.51 12.56 -13.21
N GLU A 38 4.27 12.21 -14.25
CA GLU A 38 3.72 11.99 -15.59
C GLU A 38 2.70 10.84 -15.60
N LEU A 39 2.98 9.76 -14.87
CA LEU A 39 2.05 8.64 -14.72
C LEU A 39 0.78 9.07 -13.96
N ARG A 40 0.94 9.79 -12.84
CA ARG A 40 -0.17 10.32 -12.02
C ARG A 40 -1.12 11.17 -12.85
N GLU A 41 -0.57 12.07 -13.67
CA GLU A 41 -1.33 12.92 -14.59
C GLU A 41 -2.01 12.10 -15.70
N ALA A 42 -1.29 11.14 -16.31
CA ALA A 42 -1.82 10.32 -17.40
C ALA A 42 -3.01 9.44 -16.98
N ILE A 43 -3.02 8.94 -15.75
CA ILE A 43 -4.14 8.14 -15.20
C ILE A 43 -5.24 9.00 -14.55
N GLY A 44 -5.04 10.33 -14.47
CA GLY A 44 -5.98 11.26 -13.85
C GLY A 44 -6.14 11.08 -12.35
N LEU A 45 -5.13 10.59 -11.64
CA LEU A 45 -5.19 10.38 -10.19
C LEU A 45 -4.88 11.70 -9.46
N ASP A 46 -5.90 12.24 -8.79
CA ASP A 46 -5.87 13.55 -8.17
C ASP A 46 -6.67 13.63 -6.85
N ARG A 47 -6.81 14.85 -6.30
CA ARG A 47 -7.55 15.13 -5.06
C ARG A 47 -9.07 14.91 -5.12
N PHE A 48 -9.64 14.72 -6.31
CA PHE A 48 -11.08 14.48 -6.51
C PHE A 48 -11.36 13.01 -6.80
N SER A 49 -10.33 12.21 -6.98
CA SER A 49 -10.43 10.79 -7.33
C SER A 49 -10.99 9.96 -6.19
N GLN A 50 -11.92 9.05 -6.53
CA GLN A 50 -12.39 7.99 -5.63
C GLN A 50 -11.84 6.65 -6.12
N VAL A 51 -10.91 6.07 -5.36
CA VAL A 51 -10.19 4.86 -5.76
C VAL A 51 -10.77 3.64 -5.05
N LEU A 52 -11.24 2.67 -5.82
CA LEU A 52 -11.60 1.34 -5.32
C LEU A 52 -10.40 0.40 -5.49
N MET A 53 -10.05 -0.30 -4.43
CA MET A 53 -8.97 -1.29 -4.42
C MET A 53 -9.47 -2.59 -3.81
N PHE A 54 -8.97 -3.72 -4.32
CA PHE A 54 -9.22 -5.05 -3.78
C PHE A 54 -7.96 -5.61 -3.14
N SER A 55 -8.02 -5.89 -1.84
CA SER A 55 -7.01 -6.72 -1.16
C SER A 55 -7.35 -8.18 -1.42
N THR A 56 -6.60 -8.82 -2.32
CA THR A 56 -6.88 -10.18 -2.80
C THR A 56 -6.57 -11.28 -1.79
N GLU A 57 -5.68 -11.00 -0.82
CA GLU A 57 -5.31 -11.94 0.23
C GLU A 57 -5.02 -11.24 1.57
N GLY A 58 -5.17 -12.00 2.65
CA GLY A 58 -4.69 -11.64 3.99
C GLY A 58 -3.25 -12.11 4.21
N ASN A 59 -2.86 -12.41 5.45
CA ASN A 59 -1.53 -12.92 5.79
C ASN A 59 -1.41 -14.44 5.53
N THR A 60 -1.46 -14.83 4.25
CA THR A 60 -1.34 -16.23 3.79
C THR A 60 -0.02 -16.89 4.21
N ASP A 61 1.07 -16.12 4.35
CA ASP A 61 2.30 -16.49 5.06
C ASP A 61 2.48 -15.61 6.32
N PRO A 62 2.08 -16.10 7.52
CA PRO A 62 2.16 -15.32 8.74
C PRO A 62 3.59 -14.94 9.16
N MET A 63 4.57 -15.78 8.81
CA MET A 63 5.97 -15.54 9.17
C MET A 63 6.58 -14.47 8.28
N LYS A 64 6.30 -14.51 6.97
CA LYS A 64 6.72 -13.46 6.04
C LYS A 64 6.03 -12.14 6.36
N PHE A 65 4.72 -12.16 6.61
CA PHE A 65 3.95 -10.98 7.01
C PHE A 65 4.56 -10.31 8.25
N ARG A 66 4.92 -11.09 9.27
CA ARG A 66 5.59 -10.59 10.48
C ARG A 66 6.94 -9.94 10.18
N LYS A 67 7.79 -10.60 9.39
CA LYS A 67 9.12 -10.07 9.02
C LYS A 67 9.02 -8.73 8.30
N VAL A 68 8.04 -8.59 7.41
CA VAL A 68 7.85 -7.31 6.73
C VAL A 68 7.26 -6.27 7.70
N LEU A 69 6.20 -6.56 8.44
CA LEU A 69 5.58 -5.55 9.30
C LEU A 69 6.46 -5.11 10.48
N TRP A 70 7.13 -6.04 11.16
CA TRP A 70 7.82 -5.75 12.42
C TRP A 70 9.33 -5.66 12.25
N ASP A 71 9.93 -6.56 11.45
CA ASP A 71 11.39 -6.64 11.33
C ASP A 71 11.93 -5.75 10.20
N GLY A 72 11.05 -5.07 9.45
CA GLY A 72 11.47 -4.12 8.42
C GLY A 72 11.97 -4.78 7.12
N GLU A 73 11.70 -6.07 6.90
CA GLU A 73 12.12 -6.76 5.67
C GLU A 73 11.52 -6.04 4.43
N TYR A 74 12.35 -5.71 3.44
CA TYR A 74 12.06 -4.72 2.38
C TYR A 74 11.82 -3.29 2.91
N PRO A 75 12.89 -2.59 3.30
CA PRO A 75 12.82 -1.18 3.63
C PRO A 75 12.58 -0.36 2.36
N THR A 76 11.74 0.66 2.47
CA THR A 76 11.62 1.74 1.48
C THR A 76 12.55 2.88 1.92
N ALA A 77 13.26 3.47 0.97
CA ALA A 77 14.22 4.56 1.21
C ALA A 77 13.53 5.89 1.55
#